data_AF-A0A1I7S9I8-F1
#
_entry.id   AF-A0A1I7S9I8-F1
#
_cell.length_a   1.000
_cell.length_b   1.000
_cell.length_c   1.000
_cell.angle_alpha   90.00
_cell.angle_beta   90.00
_cell.angle_gamma   90.00
#
_symmetry.space_group_name_H-M   'P 1'
#
loop_
_entity.id
_entity.type
_entity.pdbx_description
1 polymer ?
#
loop_
_entity_poly.entity_id
_entity_poly.type
_entity_poly.pdbx_seq_one_letter_code
_entity_poly.pdbx_strand_id
1 'polypeptide(L)' 'MSILMKIKEIEDEMARTQRNKATMGHLGLLKARLAKLRRELISPKSGGGAQAGEGFDVAKTGDARIGFVGTV' A
#
# COMPACT_ATOMS: atom_id res chain seq x y z
N MET A 1 -15.69 -2.82 11.00
CA MET A 1 -14.24 -2.47 11.02
C MET A 1 -13.83 -1.94 9.66
N SER A 2 -13.33 -0.71 9.61
CA SER A 2 -12.81 -0.11 8.37
C SER A 2 -11.51 -0.80 7.92
N ILE A 3 -11.17 -0.69 6.64
CA ILE A 3 -9.93 -1.25 6.06
C ILE A 3 -8.69 -0.70 6.79
N LEU A 4 -8.72 0.58 7.19
CA LEU A 4 -7.66 1.23 7.96
C LEU A 4 -7.45 0.60 9.34
N MET A 5 -8.52 0.23 10.03
CA MET A 5 -8.40 -0.49 11.32
C MET A 5 -7.75 -1.86 11.14
N LYS A 6 -8.12 -2.60 10.08
CA LYS A 6 -7.50 -3.90 9.77
C LYS A 6 -6.01 -3.78 9.45
N ILE A 7 -5.58 -2.71 8.77
CA ILE A 7 -4.16 -2.46 8.50
C ILE A 7 -3.42 -2.20 9.81
N LYS A 8 -3.97 -1.35 10.68
CA LYS A 8 -3.35 -1.01 11.96
C LYS A 8 -3.24 -2.22 12.90
N GLU A 9 -4.26 -3.06 12.95
CA GLU A 9 -4.23 -4.31 13.74
C GLU A 9 -3.12 -5.26 13.26
N ILE A 10 -2.95 -5.42 11.95
CA ILE A 10 -1.87 -6.25 11.39
C ILE A 10 -0.50 -5.65 11.69
N GLU A 11 -0.35 -4.33 11.63
CA GLU A 11 0.91 -3.64 11.95
C GLU A 11 1.25 -3.78 13.44
N ASP A 12 0.27 -3.64 14.34
CA ASP A 12 0.44 -3.82 15.79
C ASP A 12 0.76 -5.28 16.15
N GLU A 13 0.20 -6.25 15.43
CA GLU A 13 0.48 -7.68 15.60
C GLU A 13 1.90 -8.03 15.10
N MET A 14 2.33 -7.47 13.95
CA MET A 14 3.69 -7.63 13.45
C MET A 14 4.72 -7.00 14.40
N ALA A 15 4.40 -5.84 15.00
CA ALA A 15 5.31 -5.16 15.93
C ALA A 15 5.50 -5.94 17.24
N ARG A 16 4.46 -6.64 17.72
CA ARG A 16 4.52 -7.45 18.95
C ARG A 16 5.17 -8.82 18.76
N THR A 17 5.15 -9.36 17.54
CA THR A 17 5.60 -10.73 17.29
C THR A 17 7.12 -10.80 17.05
N GLN A 18 7.84 -11.52 17.91
CA GLN A 18 9.26 -11.80 17.69
C GLN A 18 9.46 -12.77 16.51
N ARG A 19 10.43 -12.47 15.63
CA ARG A 19 10.80 -13.35 14.51
C ARG A 19 11.57 -14.57 15.00
N ASN A 20 10.94 -15.74 14.92
CA ASN A 20 11.57 -17.04 15.20
C ASN A 20 11.05 -18.09 14.19
N LYS A 21 11.65 -19.29 14.18
CA LYS A 21 11.30 -20.36 13.21
C LYS A 21 9.81 -20.76 13.25
N ALA A 22 9.15 -20.65 14.40
CA ALA A 22 7.73 -20.97 14.55
C ALA A 22 6.80 -19.85 14.05
N THR A 23 7.22 -18.58 14.14
CA THR A 23 6.38 -17.41 13.80
C THR A 23 6.59 -16.89 12.38
N MET A 24 7.64 -17.33 11.68
CA MET A 24 7.95 -16.92 10.30
C MET A 24 6.83 -17.20 9.30
N GLY A 25 6.13 -18.34 9.42
CA GLY A 25 5.00 -18.67 8.55
C GLY A 25 3.82 -17.72 8.75
N HIS A 26 3.51 -17.40 10.01
CA HIS A 26 2.44 -16.44 10.36
C HIS A 26 2.77 -15.02 9.89
N LEU A 27 4.01 -14.56 10.11
CA LEU A 27 4.46 -13.24 9.65
C LEU A 27 4.43 -13.10 8.12
N GLY A 28 4.72 -14.17 7.37
CA GLY A 28 4.58 -14.19 5.92
C GLY A 28 3.13 -14.00 5.49
N LEU A 29 2.20 -14.66 6.18
CA LEU A 29 0.77 -14.59 5.92
C LEU A 29 0.17 -13.21 6.28
N LEU A 30 0.63 -12.61 7.39
CA LEU A 30 0.28 -11.25 7.79
C LEU A 30 0.76 -10.21 6.77
N LYS A 31 1.99 -10.33 6.26
CA LYS A 31 2.50 -9.45 5.18
C LYS A 31 1.69 -9.58 3.89
N ALA A 32 1.30 -10.79 3.51
CA ALA A 32 0.47 -11.01 2.32
C ALA A 32 -0.93 -10.37 2.48
N ARG A 33 -1.53 -10.45 3.67
CA ARG A 33 -2.80 -9.79 3.98
C ARG A 33 -2.67 -8.26 3.94
N LEU A 34 -1.62 -7.70 4.52
CA LEU A 34 -1.33 -6.27 4.48
C LEU A 34 -1.14 -5.77 3.04
N ALA A 35 -0.44 -6.52 2.19
CA ALA A 35 -0.26 -6.16 0.78
C ALA A 35 -1.57 -6.16 -0.02
N LYS A 36 -2.49 -7.09 0.27
CA LYS A 36 -3.83 -7.10 -0.35
C LYS A 36 -4.65 -5.89 0.09
N LEU A 37 -4.70 -5.61 1.39
CA LEU A 37 -5.45 -4.47 1.94
C LEU A 37 -4.90 -3.12 1.46
N ARG A 38 -3.58 -2.96 1.35
CA ARG A 38 -2.96 -1.75 0.76
C ARG A 38 -3.28 -1.60 -0.73
N ARG A 39 -3.34 -2.71 -1.48
CA ARG A 39 -3.72 -2.69 -2.90
C ARG A 39 -5.20 -2.32 -3.10
N GLU A 40 -6.08 -2.79 -2.23
CA GLU A 40 -7.50 -2.40 -2.22
C GLU A 40 -7.72 -0.91 -1.89
N LEU A 41 -6.80 -0.29 -1.14
CA LEU A 41 -6.85 1.14 -0.83
C LEU A 41 -6.41 2.02 -2.02
N ILE A 42 -5.44 1.55 -2.81
CA ILE A 42 -4.85 2.29 -3.95
C ILE A 42 -5.66 2.07 -5.23
N SER A 43 -6.27 0.90 -5.40
CA SER A 43 -7.03 0.56 -6.60
C SER A 43 -8.54 0.56 -6.30
N PRO A 44 -9.34 1.50 -6.84
CA PRO A 44 -10.71 1.15 -7.19
C PRO A 44 -10.62 0.03 -8.23
N LYS A 45 -11.64 -0.83 -8.35
CA LYS A 45 -11.68 -1.93 -9.33
C LYS A 45 -11.47 -1.40 -10.76
N SER A 46 -10.23 -1.34 -11.25
CA SER A 46 -9.92 -1.10 -12.66
C SER A 46 -9.85 -2.47 -13.33
N GLY A 47 -11.02 -2.96 -13.72
CA GLY A 47 -11.12 -3.79 -14.90
C GLY A 47 -11.08 -2.87 -16.10
N GLY A 48 -10.04 -2.97 -16.91
CA GLY A 48 -9.96 -2.34 -18.23
C GLY A 48 -9.66 -0.84 -18.22
N GLY A 49 -8.84 -0.43 -19.20
CA GLY A 49 -8.77 0.94 -19.65
C GLY A 49 -7.82 1.84 -18.84
N ALA A 50 -6.91 2.46 -19.58
CA ALA A 50 -6.09 3.56 -19.13
C ALA A 50 -6.89 4.62 -18.35
N GLN A 51 -6.48 4.91 -17.12
CA GLN A 51 -6.35 6.24 -16.51
C GLN A 51 -6.25 6.06 -14.99
N ALA A 52 -5.02 5.94 -14.51
CA ALA A 52 -4.72 6.17 -13.11
C ALA A 52 -4.75 7.68 -12.85
N GLY A 53 -5.67 8.11 -11.98
CA GLY A 53 -5.57 9.36 -11.23
C GLY A 53 -6.26 10.57 -11.84
N GLU A 54 -7.34 11.01 -11.19
CA GLU A 54 -7.78 12.41 -11.23
C GLU A 54 -6.59 13.31 -10.82
N GLY A 55 -6.13 14.19 -11.73
CA GLY A 55 -5.33 15.36 -11.34
C GLY A 55 -3.88 15.49 -11.82
N PHE A 56 -3.44 14.86 -12.92
CA PHE A 56 -2.16 15.20 -13.55
C PHE A 56 -2.26 15.37 -15.07
N ASP A 57 -3.13 16.28 -15.51
CA ASP A 57 -3.10 16.79 -16.89
C ASP A 57 -2.03 17.89 -16.99
N VAL A 58 -0.76 17.49 -16.84
CA VAL A 58 0.38 18.36 -17.17
C VAL A 58 0.62 18.18 -18.65
N ALA A 59 0.37 19.23 -19.43
CA ALA A 59 0.62 19.29 -20.86
C ALA A 59 1.99 18.67 -21.19
N LYS A 60 2.01 17.83 -22.23
CA LYS A 60 3.16 17.05 -22.72
C LYS A 60 4.31 17.92 -23.23
N THR A 61 4.94 18.71 -22.37
CA THR A 61 6.15 19.48 -22.67
C THR A 61 7.13 19.34 -21.50
N GLY A 62 8.10 18.44 -21.67
CA GLY A 62 9.21 18.21 -20.74
C GLY A 62 9.67 16.74 -20.71
N ASP A 63 10.98 16.51 -20.78
CA ASP A 63 11.59 15.16 -20.81
C ASP A 63 11.67 14.48 -19.44
N ALA A 64 11.39 15.19 -18.35
CA ALA A 64 11.52 14.66 -16.99
C ALA A 64 10.42 15.15 -16.04
N ARG A 65 10.06 14.27 -15.10
CA ARG A 65 9.15 14.57 -13.98
C ARG A 65 9.96 14.52 -12.69
N ILE A 66 9.92 15.57 -11.88
CA ILE A 66 10.63 15.64 -10.60
C ILE A 66 9.60 15.63 -9.47
N GLY A 67 9.67 14.61 -8.60
CA GLY A 67 8.84 14.52 -7.41
C GLY A 67 9.60 15.06 -6.20
N PHE A 68 9.15 16.17 -5.64
CA PHE A 68 9.68 16.69 -4.39
C PHE A 68 8.95 16.05 -3.21
N VAL A 69 9.70 15.37 -2.33
CA VAL A 69 9.19 14.86 -1.07
C VAL A 69 10.03 15.47 0.04
N GLY A 70 9.40 16.27 0.89
CA GLY A 70 10.04 16.92 2.03
C GLY A 70 9.10 16.92 3.22
N THR A 71 9.66 16.71 4.40
CA THR A 71 8.98 16.87 5.69
C THR A 71 9.30 18.26 6.22
N VAL A 72 8.28 19.05 6.55
CA VAL A 72 8.40 20.16 7.52
C VAL A 72 8.58 19.61 8.92
#